data_AF-A0A258YHZ1-F1
#
_entry.id   AF-A0A258YHZ1-F1
#
_cell.length_a   1.000
_cell.length_b   1.000
_cell.length_c   1.000
_cell.angle_alpha   90.00
_cell.angle_beta   90.00
_cell.angle_gamma   90.00
#
_symmetry.space_group_name_H-M   'P 1'
#
loop_
_entity.id
_entity.type
_entity.pdbx_description
1 polymer ?
#
loop_
_entity_poly.entity_id
_entity_poly.type
_entity_poly.pdbx_seq_one_letter_code
_entity_poly.pdbx_strand_id
1 'polypeptide(L)'
;MDAVADLIEIPTEDILRQKLYYSISEVASWFKVNTSLLRYWENEFDILQPRKTRKGDRLFRIEDIKNLQLIYLLLRQRKFSIEGAKSYLKNNKNKIDKETQLVQSLTKFKQFLLELKSSLSN
;
A
#
# COMPACT_ATOMS: atom_id res chain seq x y z
N MET A 1 -14.93 22.08 -7.62
CA MET A 1 -14.02 22.87 -6.76
C MET A 1 -13.84 22.07 -5.48
N ASP A 2 -12.78 21.30 -5.21
CA ASP A 2 -11.46 21.20 -5.83
C ASP A 2 -10.98 19.74 -5.74
N ALA A 3 -10.75 19.09 -6.87
CA ALA A 3 -10.33 17.68 -6.93
C ALA A 3 -8.86 17.51 -7.35
N VAL A 4 -8.04 18.58 -7.26
CA VAL A 4 -6.75 18.63 -7.98
C VAL A 4 -5.51 18.99 -7.14
N ALA A 5 -5.58 19.25 -5.83
CA ALA A 5 -4.47 19.97 -5.16
C ALA A 5 -3.92 19.42 -3.83
N ASP A 6 -4.21 18.19 -3.45
CA ASP A 6 -3.44 17.50 -2.39
C ASP A 6 -2.42 16.55 -3.06
N LEU A 7 -1.46 17.15 -3.77
CA LEU A 7 -0.38 16.46 -4.48
C LEU A 7 0.62 15.89 -3.46
N ILE A 8 0.36 14.66 -3.00
CA ILE A 8 1.42 13.84 -2.40
C ILE A 8 2.45 13.53 -3.50
N GLU A 9 3.72 13.75 -3.18
CA GLU A 9 4.87 13.60 -4.09
C GLU A 9 5.60 12.29 -3.76
N ILE A 10 4.89 11.18 -3.89
CA ILE A 10 5.46 9.85 -3.65
C ILE A 10 6.27 9.45 -4.90
N PRO A 11 7.53 9.00 -4.75
CA PRO A 11 8.31 8.47 -5.86
C PRO A 11 7.61 7.27 -6.54
N THR A 12 7.90 7.05 -7.82
CA THR A 12 7.37 5.89 -8.55
C THR A 12 7.89 4.58 -7.97
N GLU A 13 7.19 3.48 -8.24
CA GLU A 13 7.54 2.17 -7.70
C GLU A 13 8.95 1.72 -8.10
N ASP A 14 9.40 2.04 -9.32
CA ASP A 14 10.76 1.72 -9.79
C ASP A 14 11.84 2.43 -8.97
N ILE A 15 11.60 3.70 -8.60
CA ILE A 15 12.50 4.46 -7.71
C ILE A 15 12.44 3.87 -6.30
N LEU A 16 11.23 3.56 -5.81
CA LEU A 16 11.06 3.02 -4.47
C LEU A 16 11.78 1.68 -4.28
N ARG A 17 11.90 0.86 -5.33
CA ARG A 17 12.59 -0.44 -5.31
C ARG A 17 14.11 -0.34 -5.18
N GLN A 18 14.71 0.83 -5.39
CA GLN A 18 16.16 1.02 -5.27
C GLN A 18 16.66 0.99 -3.81
N LYS A 19 15.78 1.23 -2.83
CA LYS A 19 16.11 1.23 -1.40
C LYS A 19 15.10 0.37 -0.62
N LEU A 20 15.61 -0.43 0.30
CA LEU A 20 14.75 -1.32 1.12
C LEU A 20 13.93 -0.57 2.18
N TYR A 21 14.46 0.56 2.67
CA TYR A 21 13.90 1.28 3.80
C TYR A 21 14.00 2.80 3.64
N TYR A 22 12.95 3.51 4.00
CA TYR A 22 12.88 4.97 3.99
C TYR A 22 12.66 5.51 5.39
N SER A 23 13.33 6.61 5.73
CA SER A 23 13.17 7.27 7.02
C SER A 23 11.82 7.95 7.14
N ILE A 24 11.34 8.13 8.37
CA ILE A 24 10.09 8.86 8.62
C ILE A 24 10.08 10.28 8.05
N SER A 25 11.25 10.94 7.98
CA SER A 25 11.38 12.29 7.43
C SER A 25 11.17 12.32 5.91
N GLU A 26 11.76 11.36 5.18
CA GLU A 26 11.55 11.21 3.73
C GLU A 26 10.06 10.97 3.44
N VAL A 27 9.45 10.03 4.16
CA VAL A 27 8.03 9.70 3.99
C VAL A 27 7.14 10.88 4.36
N ALA A 28 7.40 11.58 5.46
CA ALA A 28 6.64 12.76 5.85
C ALA A 28 6.67 13.86 4.77
N SER A 29 7.82 14.05 4.13
CA SER A 29 7.99 15.01 3.04
C SER A 29 7.09 14.68 1.84
N TRP A 30 7.10 13.42 1.38
CA TRP A 30 6.28 13.00 0.22
C TRP A 30 4.79 13.16 0.47
N PHE A 31 4.34 12.87 1.68
CA PHE A 31 2.93 12.98 2.05
C PHE A 31 2.53 14.41 2.47
N LYS A 32 3.48 15.34 2.56
CA LYS A 32 3.29 16.71 3.05
C LYS A 32 2.60 16.75 4.42
N VAL A 33 3.00 15.84 5.31
CA VAL A 33 2.47 15.72 6.68
C VAL A 33 3.59 15.81 7.70
N ASN A 34 3.24 16.10 8.95
CA ASN A 34 4.22 16.04 10.04
C ASN A 34 4.55 14.59 10.42
N THR A 35 5.80 14.33 10.79
CA THR A 35 6.24 13.02 11.32
C THR A 35 5.38 12.54 12.50
N SER A 36 4.87 13.43 13.35
CA SER A 36 3.97 13.08 14.45
C SER A 36 2.66 12.46 13.97
N LEU A 37 2.14 12.91 12.81
CA LEU A 37 0.94 12.32 12.22
C LEU A 37 1.20 10.90 11.72
N LEU A 38 2.37 10.66 11.11
CA LEU A 38 2.77 9.31 10.70
C LEU A 38 2.95 8.37 11.91
N ARG A 39 3.50 8.88 13.03
CA ARG A 39 3.59 8.11 14.29
C ARG A 39 2.21 7.80 14.86
N TYR A 40 1.29 8.76 14.78
CA TYR A 40 -0.09 8.54 15.19
C TYR A 40 -0.77 7.47 14.32
N TRP A 41 -0.64 7.55 12.99
CA TRP A 41 -1.19 6.54 12.09
C TRP A 41 -0.58 5.15 12.29
N GLU A 42 0.73 5.04 12.55
CA GLU A 42 1.33 3.75 12.92
C GLU A 42 0.63 3.12 14.14
N ASN A 43 0.30 3.90 15.17
CA ASN A 43 -0.38 3.39 16.35
C ASN A 43 -1.85 3.04 16.08
N GLU A 44 -2.50 3.78 15.17
CA GLU A 44 -3.91 3.57 14.87
C GLU A 44 -4.14 2.40 13.89
N PHE A 45 -3.25 2.19 12.93
CA PHE A 45 -3.46 1.23 11.84
C PHE A 45 -2.50 0.05 11.95
N ASP A 46 -3.01 -1.12 12.35
CA ASP A 46 -2.23 -2.36 12.50
C ASP A 46 -1.49 -2.80 11.22
N ILE A 47 -1.95 -2.35 10.05
CA ILE A 47 -1.32 -2.65 8.75
C ILE A 47 0.01 -1.91 8.53
N LEU A 48 0.28 -0.85 9.30
CA LEU A 48 1.54 -0.13 9.27
C LEU A 48 2.50 -0.75 10.27
N GLN A 49 3.54 -1.41 9.77
CA GLN A 49 4.53 -2.09 10.62
C GLN A 49 5.96 -1.66 10.22
N PRO A 50 6.27 -0.35 10.31
CA PRO A 50 7.60 0.15 10.02
C PRO A 50 8.61 -0.46 10.99
N ARG A 51 9.79 -0.81 10.47
CA ARG A 51 10.87 -1.35 11.29
C ARG A 51 11.42 -0.26 12.19
N LYS A 52 11.65 -0.56 13.47
CA LYS A 52 12.30 0.36 14.42
C LYS A 52 13.80 0.08 14.46
N THR A 53 14.62 1.14 14.41
CA THR A 53 16.07 1.03 14.65
C THR A 53 16.35 0.85 16.14
N ARG A 54 17.60 0.55 16.52
CA ARG A 54 18.03 0.47 17.93
C ARG A 54 17.79 1.77 18.70
N LYS A 55 17.75 2.92 18.02
CA LYS A 55 17.48 4.25 18.60
C LYS A 55 15.98 4.62 18.60
N GLY A 56 15.12 3.77 18.02
CA GLY A 56 13.67 4.00 17.94
C GLY A 56 13.19 4.75 16.69
N ASP A 57 14.08 5.02 15.74
CA ASP A 57 13.70 5.64 14.46
C ASP A 57 12.92 4.65 13.59
N ARG A 58 11.94 5.16 12.85
CA ARG A 58 11.08 4.34 11.98
C ARG A 58 11.62 4.28 10.57
N LEU A 59 11.66 3.08 10.04
CA LEU A 59 12.07 2.73 8.71
C LEU A 59 10.90 2.06 7.98
N PHE A 60 10.39 2.74 6.96
CA PHE A 60 9.24 2.33 6.15
C PHE A 60 9.71 1.53 4.95
N ARG A 61 9.08 0.38 4.71
CA ARG A 61 9.22 -0.39 3.47
C ARG A 61 8.27 0.17 2.40
N ILE A 62 8.46 -0.29 1.17
CA ILE A 62 7.58 0.05 0.05
C ILE A 62 6.12 -0.33 0.36
N GLU A 63 5.90 -1.47 1.00
CA GLU A 63 4.58 -1.90 1.46
C GLU A 63 3.97 -0.93 2.47
N ASP A 64 4.75 -0.46 3.45
CA ASP A 64 4.29 0.54 4.42
C ASP A 64 3.93 1.87 3.73
N ILE A 65 4.69 2.29 2.71
CA ILE A 65 4.41 3.50 1.92
C ILE A 65 3.10 3.35 1.14
N LYS A 66 2.87 2.19 0.52
CA LYS A 66 1.60 1.88 -0.17
C LYS A 66 0.41 1.89 0.78
N ASN A 67 0.58 1.32 1.98
CA ASN A 67 -0.44 1.33 3.01
C ASN A 67 -0.74 2.75 3.51
N LEU A 68 0.29 3.59 3.69
CA LEU A 68 0.14 5.00 4.01
C LEU A 68 -0.60 5.77 2.92
N GLN A 69 -0.32 5.50 1.65
CA GLN A 69 -1.03 6.10 0.51
C GLN A 69 -2.53 5.79 0.57
N LEU A 70 -2.87 4.53 0.86
CA LEU A 70 -4.26 4.13 1.00
C LEU A 70 -4.93 4.79 2.21
N ILE A 71 -4.27 4.84 3.36
CA ILE A 71 -4.78 5.52 4.56
C ILE A 71 -5.03 7.01 4.27
N TYR A 72 -4.07 7.68 3.63
CA TYR A 72 -4.20 9.08 3.23
C TYR A 72 -5.42 9.30 2.34
N LEU A 73 -5.61 8.46 1.31
CA LEU A 73 -6.74 8.50 0.40
C LEU A 73 -8.09 8.38 1.15
N LEU A 74 -8.18 7.43 2.07
CA LEU A 74 -9.40 7.17 2.84
C LEU A 74 -9.77 8.36 3.72
N LEU A 75 -8.79 8.93 4.41
CA LEU A 75 -9.02 10.01 5.36
C LEU A 75 -9.25 11.36 4.67
N ARG A 76 -8.41 11.71 3.67
CA ARG A 76 -8.43 13.05 3.06
C ARG A 76 -9.41 13.16 1.90
N GLN A 77 -9.38 12.22 0.97
CA GLN A 77 -10.21 12.30 -0.23
C GLN A 77 -11.61 11.73 0.01
N ARG A 78 -11.69 10.58 0.68
CA ARG A 78 -12.97 9.90 0.94
C ARG A 78 -13.61 10.30 2.27
N LYS A 79 -12.95 11.15 3.06
CA LYS A 79 -13.46 11.73 4.32
C LYS A 79 -13.96 10.67 5.33
N PHE A 80 -13.34 9.50 5.34
CA PHE A 80 -13.60 8.51 6.38
C PHE A 80 -13.08 9.01 7.74
N SER A 81 -13.77 8.66 8.82
CA SER A 81 -13.18 8.71 10.15
C SER A 81 -12.05 7.69 10.27
N ILE A 82 -11.19 7.85 11.29
CA ILE A 82 -10.13 6.88 11.59
C ILE A 82 -10.73 5.46 11.73
N GLU A 83 -11.81 5.32 12.50
CA GLU A 83 -12.52 4.05 12.69
C GLU A 83 -13.10 3.50 11.36
N GLY A 84 -13.69 4.38 10.55
CA GLY A 84 -14.23 4.00 9.24
C GLY A 84 -13.13 3.52 8.29
N ALA A 85 -11.97 4.18 8.28
CA ALA A 85 -10.82 3.77 7.50
C ALA A 85 -10.25 2.42 7.99
N LYS A 86 -10.16 2.20 9.31
CA LYS A 86 -9.75 0.90 9.88
C LYS A 86 -10.69 -0.22 9.46
N SER A 87 -12.01 0.00 9.57
CA SER A 87 -13.03 -0.96 9.14
C SER A 87 -12.93 -1.24 7.64
N TYR A 88 -12.74 -0.21 6.82
CA TYR A 88 -12.53 -0.36 5.38
C TYR A 88 -11.31 -1.22 5.07
N LEU A 89 -10.17 -0.96 5.71
CA LEU A 89 -8.94 -1.74 5.49
C LEU A 89 -9.10 -3.20 5.92
N LYS A 90 -9.74 -3.45 7.07
CA LYS A 90 -10.00 -4.81 7.58
C LYS A 90 -10.93 -5.60 6.64
N ASN A 91 -12.00 -4.98 6.17
CA ASN A 91 -13.00 -5.64 5.32
C ASN A 91 -12.51 -5.83 3.88
N ASN A 92 -11.73 -4.88 3.34
CA ASN A 92 -11.21 -4.98 1.98
C ASN A 92 -9.96 -5.85 1.87
N LYS A 93 -9.24 -6.16 2.97
CA LYS A 93 -8.17 -7.16 2.95
C LYS A 93 -8.67 -8.50 2.40
N ASN A 94 -9.84 -8.93 2.89
CA ASN A 94 -10.52 -10.14 2.39
C ASN A 94 -10.96 -10.03 0.92
N LYS A 95 -11.20 -8.83 0.41
CA LYS A 95 -11.59 -8.61 -1.00
C LYS A 95 -10.36 -8.63 -1.92
N ILE A 96 -9.27 -7.99 -1.51
CA ILE A 96 -7.98 -8.01 -2.22
C ILE A 96 -7.43 -9.44 -2.27
N ASP A 97 -7.56 -10.20 -1.17
CA ASP A 97 -7.16 -11.61 -1.15
C ASP A 97 -7.97 -12.44 -2.15
N LYS A 98 -9.29 -12.20 -2.26
CA LYS A 98 -10.16 -12.85 -3.26
C LYS A 98 -9.81 -12.44 -4.69
N GLU A 99 -9.58 -11.16 -4.96
CA GLU A 99 -9.18 -10.67 -6.28
C GLU A 99 -7.81 -11.26 -6.69
N THR A 100 -6.87 -11.35 -5.75
CA THR A 100 -5.55 -11.96 -5.98
C THR A 100 -5.69 -13.46 -6.27
N GLN A 101 -6.50 -14.19 -5.52
CA GLN A 101 -6.80 -15.59 -5.77
C GLN A 101 -7.47 -15.82 -7.14
N LEU A 102 -8.37 -14.92 -7.53
CA LEU A 102 -9.03 -14.96 -8.84
C LEU A 102 -8.01 -14.78 -9.97
N VAL A 103 -7.16 -13.75 -9.89
CA VAL A 103 -6.12 -13.47 -10.88
C VAL A 103 -5.13 -14.64 -11.00
N GLN A 104 -4.71 -15.21 -9.87
CA GLN A 104 -3.84 -16.39 -9.86
C GLN A 104 -4.51 -17.60 -10.53
N SER A 105 -5.79 -17.83 -10.25
CA SER A 105 -6.57 -18.93 -10.84
C SER A 105 -6.72 -18.75 -12.35
N LEU A 106 -7.04 -17.54 -12.81
CA LEU A 106 -7.14 -17.22 -14.24
C LEU A 106 -5.79 -17.36 -14.96
N THR A 107 -4.70 -16.94 -14.31
CA THR A 107 -3.34 -17.09 -14.86
C THR A 107 -2.96 -18.56 -15.01
N LYS A 108 -3.23 -19.39 -13.99
CA LYS A 108 -3.02 -20.84 -14.05
C LYS A 108 -3.85 -21.49 -15.15
N PHE A 109 -5.12 -21.09 -15.28
CA PHE A 109 -6.01 -21.61 -16.31
C PHE A 109 -5.52 -21.25 -17.72
N LYS A 110 -5.07 -20.01 -17.93
CA LYS A 110 -4.44 -19.58 -19.17
C LYS A 110 -3.20 -20.43 -19.49
N GLN A 111 -2.34 -20.67 -18.51
CA GLN A 111 -1.14 -21.49 -18.67
C GLN A 111 -1.50 -22.92 -19.11
N PHE A 112 -2.47 -23.54 -18.43
CA PHE A 112 -2.96 -24.88 -18.76
C PHE A 112 -3.53 -24.99 -20.18
N LEU A 113 -4.33 -24.00 -20.61
CA LEU A 113 -4.86 -23.99 -21.98
C LEU A 113 -3.75 -23.84 -23.03
N LEU A 114 -2.70 -23.08 -22.75
CA LEU A 114 -1.54 -22.96 -23.64
C LEU A 114 -0.77 -24.28 -23.73
N GLU A 115 -0.59 -24.98 -22.62
CA GLU A 115 0.01 -26.33 -22.58
C GLU A 115 -0.80 -27.32 -23.40
N LEU A 116 -2.12 -27.39 -23.20
CA LEU A 116 -3.01 -28.26 -23.99
C LEU A 116 -2.91 -27.96 -25.50
N LYS A 117 -2.94 -26.68 -25.87
CA LYS A 117 -2.78 -26.28 -27.27
C LYS A 117 -1.46 -26.78 -27.84
N SER A 118 -0.36 -26.66 -27.10
CA SER A 118 0.96 -27.12 -27.56
C SER A 118 1.04 -28.64 -27.70
N SER A 119 0.35 -29.41 -26.83
CA SER A 119 0.29 -30.87 -26.93
C SER A 119 -0.52 -31.39 -28.12
N LEU A 120 -1.47 -30.59 -28.62
CA LEU A 120 -2.31 -30.92 -29.78
C LEU A 120 -1.71 -30.48 -31.12
N SER A 121 -0.65 -29.66 -31.09
CA SER A 121 0.07 -29.21 -32.29
C SER A 121 1.37 -29.99 -32.55
N ASN A 122 1.59 -31.09 -31.83
CA ASN A 122 2.65 -32.07 -32.06
C ASN A 122 2.07 -33.35 -32.67
#